data_AF-A0A6L9JS91-F1
#
_entry.id   AF-A0A6L9JS91-F1
#
_cell.length_a   1.000
_cell.length_b   1.000
_cell.length_c   1.000
_cell.angle_alpha   90.00
_cell.angle_beta   90.00
_cell.angle_gamma   90.00
#
_symmetry.space_group_name_H-M   'P 1'
#
loop_
_entity.id
_entity.type
_entity.pdbx_description
1 polymer ?
#
loop_
_entity_poly.entity_id
_entity_poly.type
_entity_poly.pdbx_seq_one_letter_code
_entity_poly.pdbx_strand_id
1 'polypeptide(L)' 'MKKSFYVVAGKYVEYEGEQTEDIKFAHSFNTMEEAEKCVIENELTVCQICRIEVYFN' A
#
# COMPACT_ATOMS: atom_id res chain seq x y z
N MET A 1 12.69 12.74 14.04
CA MET A 1 12.42 11.56 13.19
C MET A 1 11.32 11.90 12.23
N LYS A 2 11.61 11.91 10.94
CA LYS A 2 10.64 12.22 9.89
C LYS A 2 9.91 10.92 9.53
N LYS A 3 8.58 10.93 9.54
CA LYS A 3 7.78 9.77 9.10
C LYS A 3 7.52 9.87 7.59
N SER A 4 7.49 8.72 6.92
CA SER A 4 7.00 8.58 5.54
C SER A 4 5.95 7.47 5.50
N PHE A 5 4.89 7.67 4.75
CA PHE A 5 3.75 6.75 4.68
C PHE A 5 3.63 6.21 3.25
N TYR A 6 3.63 4.90 3.08
CA TYR A 6 3.53 4.26 1.77
C TYR A 6 2.21 3.50 1.68
N VAL A 7 1.34 3.91 0.75
CA VAL A 7 0.14 3.15 0.42
C VAL A 7 0.52 2.07 -0.57
N VAL A 8 0.23 0.82 -0.23
CA VAL A 8 0.50 -0.37 -1.05
C VAL A 8 -0.81 -1.13 -1.23
N ALA A 9 -1.19 -1.36 -2.49
CA ALA A 9 -2.36 -2.18 -2.80
C ALA A 9 -2.13 -3.13 -3.99
N GLY A 10 -2.74 -4.31 -3.93
CA GLY A 10 -2.51 -5.38 -4.89
C GLY A 10 -3.24 -6.67 -4.54
N LYS A 11 -2.66 -7.80 -4.95
CA LYS A 11 -3.21 -9.13 -4.71
C LYS A 11 -2.10 -10.16 -4.49
N TYR A 12 -2.44 -11.32 -3.96
CA TYR A 12 -1.51 -12.44 -3.98
C TYR A 12 -1.60 -13.16 -5.33
N VAL A 13 -0.45 -13.58 -5.85
CA VAL A 13 -0.34 -14.43 -7.04
C VAL A 13 0.60 -15.59 -6.73
N GLU A 14 0.45 -16.68 -7.46
CA GLU A 14 1.38 -17.79 -7.40
C GLU A 14 2.51 -17.56 -8.40
N TYR A 15 3.75 -17.61 -7.93
CA TYR A 15 4.96 -17.52 -8.75
C TYR A 15 5.97 -18.57 -8.27
N GLU A 16 6.43 -19.43 -9.17
CA GLU A 16 7.37 -20.53 -8.87
C GLU A 16 6.91 -21.46 -7.73
N GLY A 17 5.58 -21.62 -7.56
CA GLY A 17 4.99 -22.47 -6.51
C GLY A 17 4.88 -21.80 -5.14
N GLU A 18 5.21 -20.51 -5.04
CA GLU A 18 5.08 -19.72 -3.81
C GLU A 18 4.03 -18.60 -4.00
N GLN A 19 3.32 -18.26 -2.91
CA GLN A 19 2.48 -17.06 -2.90
C GLN A 19 3.36 -15.82 -2.78
N THR A 20 3.25 -14.92 -3.75
CA THR A 20 3.95 -13.63 -3.78
C THR A 20 2.96 -12.48 -3.92
N GLU A 21 3.38 -11.29 -3.50
CA GLU A 21 2.58 -10.08 -3.60
C GLU A 21 2.74 -9.45 -5.00
N ASP A 22 1.64 -9.37 -5.75
CA ASP A 22 1.54 -8.62 -7.00
C ASP A 22 0.98 -7.22 -6.69
N ILE A 23 1.88 -6.31 -6.33
CA ILE A 23 1.55 -4.92 -6.02
C ILE A 23 1.21 -4.16 -7.31
N LYS A 24 -0.01 -3.61 -7.37
CA LYS A 24 -0.50 -2.82 -8.51
C LYS A 24 -0.51 -1.32 -8.25
N PHE A 25 -0.55 -0.93 -6.99
CA PHE A 25 -0.54 0.45 -6.55
C PHE A 25 0.51 0.64 -5.45
N ALA A 26 1.39 1.62 -5.63
CA ALA A 26 2.37 2.03 -4.63
C ALA A 26 2.59 3.55 -4.71
N HIS A 27 2.34 4.26 -3.62
CA HIS A 27 2.58 5.71 -3.55
C HIS A 27 2.98 6.17 -2.16
N SER A 28 3.83 7.20 -2.08
CA SER A 28 4.37 7.74 -0.83
C SER A 28 3.76 9.10 -0.47
N PHE A 29 3.52 9.31 0.83
CA PHE A 29 2.93 10.53 1.40
C PHE A 29 3.72 11.01 2.61
N ASN A 30 3.60 12.30 2.92
CA ASN A 30 4.28 12.91 4.06
C ASN A 30 3.47 12.82 5.36
N THR A 31 2.16 12.57 5.26
CA THR A 31 1.25 12.44 6.39
C THR A 31 0.39 11.18 6.30
N MET A 32 -0.12 10.71 7.45
CA MET A 32 -1.06 9.59 7.47
C MET A 32 -2.39 9.96 6.79
N GLU A 33 -2.87 11.18 7.01
CA GLU A 33 -4.15 11.65 6.47
C GLU A 33 -4.16 11.68 4.94
N GLU A 34 -3.07 12.12 4.30
CA GLU A 34 -2.90 12.04 2.84
C GLU A 34 -2.93 10.59 2.33
N ALA A 35 -2.29 9.66 3.05
CA ALA A 35 -2.26 8.25 2.70
C ALA A 35 -3.64 7.59 2.84
N GLU A 36 -4.36 7.85 3.93
CA GLU A 36 -5.73 7.37 4.15
C GLU A 36 -6.70 7.91 3.09
N LYS A 37 -6.60 9.21 2.79
CA LYS A 37 -7.38 9.85 1.74
C LYS A 37 -7.14 9.18 0.38
N CYS A 38 -5.88 8.90 0.04
CA CYS A 38 -5.54 8.18 -1.18
C CYS A 38 -6.20 6.79 -1.25
N VAL A 39 -6.23 6.05 -0.15
CA VAL A 39 -6.87 4.72 -0.09
C VAL A 39 -8.37 4.82 -0.41
N ILE A 40 -9.06 5.81 0.16
CA ILE A 40 -10.50 5.99 -0.03
C ILE A 40 -10.80 6.48 -1.45
N GLU A 41 -10.11 7.52 -1.92
CA GLU A 41 -10.38 8.14 -3.23
C GLU A 41 -10.08 7.23 -4.42
N ASN A 42 -9.15 6.28 -4.27
CA ASN A 42 -8.82 5.28 -5.29
C ASN A 42 -9.50 3.93 -5.06
N GLU A 43 -10.44 3.85 -4.11
CA GLU A 43 -11.18 2.62 -3.76
C GLU A 43 -10.27 1.40 -3.51
N LEU A 44 -9.07 1.61 -2.96
CA LEU A 44 -8.04 0.56 -2.86
C LEU A 44 -8.41 -0.57 -1.88
N THR A 45 -9.41 -0.36 -1.03
CA THR A 45 -9.90 -1.37 -0.08
C THR A 45 -10.55 -2.58 -0.75
N VAL A 46 -10.87 -2.50 -2.05
CA VAL A 46 -11.33 -3.65 -2.84
C VAL A 46 -10.19 -4.61 -3.19
N CYS A 47 -8.94 -4.17 -3.09
CA CYS A 47 -7.78 -5.00 -3.32
C CYS A 47 -7.58 -6.00 -2.18
N GLN A 48 -7.11 -7.20 -2.50
CA GLN A 48 -6.82 -8.24 -1.50
C GLN A 48 -5.68 -7.83 -0.55
N ILE A 49 -4.74 -7.04 -1.07
CA ILE A 49 -3.72 -6.35 -0.29
C ILE A 49 -4.07 -4.86 -0.33
N CYS A 50 -4.23 -4.24 0.84
CA CYS A 50 -4.35 -2.80 1.00
C CYS A 50 -3.80 -2.43 2.39
N ARG A 51 -2.62 -1.79 2.43
CA ARG A 51 -1.96 -1.40 3.68
C ARG A 51 -1.21 -0.08 3.55
N ILE A 52 -1.03 0.60 4.69
CA ILE A 52 -0.17 1.76 4.82
C ILE A 52 1.07 1.36 5.63
N GLU A 53 2.24 1.41 5.00
CA GLU A 53 3.52 1.14 5.61
C GLU A 53 4.13 2.43 6.16
N VAL A 54 4.62 2.40 7.40
CA VAL A 54 5.17 3.57 8.09
C VAL A 54 6.67 3.42 8.25
N TYR A 55 7.43 4.33 7.65
CA TYR A 55 8.88 4.37 7.72
C TYR A 55 9.36 5.53 8.58
N PHE A 56 10.38 5.28 9.38
CA PHE A 56 11.01 6.28 10.24
C PHE A 56 12.39 6.61 9.69
N ASN A 57 12.55 7.84 9.21
CA ASN A 57 13.81 8.41 8.71
C ASN A 57 14.43 9.38 9.72
#